data_AF-A0A7K5FKY5-F1
#
_entry.id   AF-A0A7K5FKY5-F1
#
_cell.length_a   1.000
_cell.length_b   1.000
_cell.length_c   1.000
_cell.angle_alpha   90.00
_cell.angle_beta   90.00
_cell.angle_gamma   90.00
#
_symmetry.space_group_name_H-M   'P 1'
#
loop_
_entity.id
_entity.type
_entity.pdbx_description
1 polymer ?
#
loop_
_entity_poly.entity_id
_entity_poly.type
_entity_poly.pdbx_seq_one_letter_code
_entity_poly.pdbx_strand_id
1 'polypeptide(L)'
;MEFSSSRARLRQGRLAGDRRELYPHSLQFYLEPPTESISLVEFESFAIDRLKLLKVVENLGVSYIRGNDVYKTKLEAELRRLKFPYKALAEDDYEARRKDHISHFILRLAYCQSEDLRRWFLQQEMDLLRYRFNELTESLRQKFLEHVNLSFEAVKLLNLENHVRATEMRIKWCNYVLQQERLGLLTKVGLADAVDLFRARKVFIKDGFAYVPLKDIDALVLSNYRTKLSKALALTARSLPSIQSDERLQPLLNHLSKENSVFEHIQLCIKIAEMMLDELEIEALSVKSFPLCMRQLHKALRDNHHLRHGGRMQYGLFLKGIGLTLEQALEFWKKEFIRGKVDADKVVK
;
A
#
# COMPACT_ATOMS: atom_id res chain seq x y z
N MET A 1 32.33 24.02 49.19
CA MET A 1 32.20 23.83 47.73
C MET A 1 32.59 22.40 47.44
N GLU A 2 31.64 21.55 47.07
CA GLU A 2 31.93 20.22 46.52
C GLU A 2 30.64 19.73 45.84
N PHE A 3 30.71 19.55 44.52
CA PHE A 3 29.60 19.14 43.67
C PHE A 3 29.43 17.62 43.74
N SER A 4 28.26 17.14 44.15
CA SER A 4 27.90 15.73 44.16
C SER A 4 27.34 15.29 42.80
N SER A 5 28.09 14.44 42.10
CA SER A 5 27.69 13.80 40.85
C SER A 5 26.70 12.66 41.10
N SER A 6 25.44 12.85 40.73
CA SER A 6 24.41 11.79 40.76
C SER A 6 24.39 11.04 39.41
N ARG A 7 25.06 9.88 39.34
CA ARG A 7 24.87 8.90 38.25
C ARG A 7 23.48 8.28 38.37
N ALA A 8 22.56 8.71 37.52
CA ALA A 8 21.27 8.05 37.33
C ALA A 8 21.50 6.65 36.74
N ARG A 9 21.07 5.62 37.48
CA ARG A 9 21.09 4.22 37.03
C ARG A 9 20.17 4.06 35.82
N LEU A 10 20.75 3.75 34.66
CA LEU A 10 20.04 3.17 33.52
C LEU A 10 19.35 1.88 33.98
N ARG A 11 18.01 1.92 34.05
CA ARG A 11 17.19 0.71 34.12
C ARG A 11 17.38 -0.03 32.81
N GLN A 12 18.21 -1.07 32.80
CA GLN A 12 18.15 -2.11 31.78
C GLN A 12 16.73 -2.68 31.79
N GLY A 13 15.98 -2.37 30.73
CA GLY A 13 14.64 -2.90 30.50
C GLY A 13 14.70 -4.42 30.39
N ARG A 14 13.81 -5.09 31.12
CA ARG A 14 13.60 -6.54 31.05
C ARG A 14 13.37 -6.94 29.59
N LEU A 15 14.34 -7.64 29.00
CA LEU A 15 14.18 -8.34 27.73
C LEU A 15 13.29 -9.56 28.00
N ALA A 16 12.26 -9.73 27.16
CA ALA A 16 11.19 -10.73 27.25
C ALA A 16 10.03 -10.37 28.20
N GLY A 17 9.29 -9.32 27.86
CA GLY A 17 7.82 -9.35 28.04
C GLY A 17 7.23 -10.40 27.09
N ASP A 18 6.08 -10.97 27.44
CA ASP A 18 5.45 -12.03 26.67
C ASP A 18 5.20 -11.54 25.24
N ARG A 19 5.81 -12.19 24.24
CA ARG A 19 5.83 -11.72 22.83
C ARG A 19 4.40 -11.53 22.29
N ARG A 20 3.41 -12.19 22.87
CA ARG A 20 1.99 -12.09 22.50
C ARG A 20 1.34 -10.75 22.88
N GLU A 21 1.89 -10.02 23.85
CA GLU A 21 1.31 -8.75 24.33
C GLU A 21 1.52 -7.58 23.36
N LEU A 22 2.62 -7.55 22.60
CA LEU A 22 2.91 -6.44 21.67
C LEU A 22 1.95 -6.41 20.48
N TYR A 23 1.46 -7.57 20.01
CA TYR A 23 0.62 -7.68 18.82
C TYR A 23 -0.63 -8.55 19.09
N PRO A 24 -1.61 -8.03 19.86
CA PRO A 24 -2.79 -8.79 20.25
C PRO A 24 -3.74 -9.07 19.07
N HIS A 25 -3.74 -8.19 18.05
CA HIS A 25 -4.63 -8.27 16.90
C HIS A 25 -3.86 -8.17 15.57
N SER A 26 -4.32 -8.92 14.56
CA SER A 26 -3.82 -8.80 13.17
C SER A 26 -4.24 -7.49 12.48
N LEU A 27 -5.26 -6.81 13.02
CA LEU A 27 -5.68 -5.49 12.57
C LEU A 27 -5.18 -4.43 13.55
N GLN A 28 -4.53 -3.38 13.05
CA GLN A 28 -3.93 -2.32 13.86
C GLN A 28 -4.14 -0.94 13.21
N PHE A 29 -4.17 0.09 14.04
CA PHE A 29 -4.18 1.50 13.60
C PHE A 29 -2.77 2.10 13.47
N TYR A 30 -1.73 1.32 13.78
CA TYR A 30 -0.32 1.73 13.68
C TYR A 30 -0.06 3.07 14.39
N LEU A 31 -0.48 3.17 15.66
CA LEU A 31 -0.40 4.38 16.47
C LEU A 31 0.97 4.54 17.14
N GLU A 32 1.46 3.45 17.73
CA GLU A 32 2.72 3.43 18.46
C GLU A 32 3.86 2.98 17.54
N PRO A 33 4.99 3.70 17.48
CA PRO A 33 6.12 3.29 16.66
C PRO A 33 6.80 2.02 17.22
N PRO A 34 7.32 1.12 16.37
CA PRO A 34 8.06 -0.04 16.81
C PRO A 34 9.37 0.40 17.50
N THR A 35 9.64 -0.15 18.69
CA THR A 35 10.85 0.13 19.49
C THR A 35 11.97 -0.88 19.27
N GLU A 36 11.75 -1.87 18.41
CA GLU A 36 12.69 -2.94 18.13
C GLU A 36 13.75 -2.50 17.12
N SER A 37 15.00 -2.92 17.32
CA SER A 37 16.08 -2.76 16.34
C SER A 37 16.04 -3.90 15.32
N ILE A 38 16.09 -3.55 14.03
CA ILE A 38 16.13 -4.52 12.93
C ILE A 38 17.39 -4.37 12.09
N SER A 39 17.76 -5.42 11.36
CA SER A 39 18.86 -5.34 10.39
C SER A 39 18.48 -4.49 9.17
N LEU A 40 19.47 -3.93 8.47
CA LEU A 40 19.23 -3.14 7.26
C LEU A 40 18.61 -3.99 6.13
N VAL A 41 18.98 -5.28 6.06
CA VAL A 41 18.41 -6.23 5.08
C VAL A 41 16.94 -6.49 5.36
N GLU A 42 16.56 -6.68 6.62
CA GLU A 42 15.14 -6.79 7.00
C GLU A 42 14.39 -5.50 6.73
N PHE A 43 14.99 -4.35 7.02
CA PHE A 43 14.40 -3.04 6.76
C PHE A 43 14.04 -2.87 5.28
N GLU A 44 14.99 -3.15 4.38
CA GLU A 44 14.78 -3.10 2.93
C GLU A 44 13.74 -4.11 2.46
N SER A 45 13.86 -5.37 2.91
CA SER A 45 12.92 -6.45 2.57
C SER A 45 11.48 -6.11 2.97
N PHE A 46 11.27 -5.61 4.20
CA PHE A 46 9.96 -5.24 4.70
C PHE A 46 9.35 -4.06 3.94
N ALA A 47 10.17 -3.07 3.58
CA ALA A 47 9.74 -1.94 2.78
C ALA A 47 9.29 -2.38 1.38
N ILE A 48 10.11 -3.19 0.71
CA ILE A 48 9.85 -3.70 -0.63
C ILE A 48 8.59 -4.57 -0.63
N ASP A 49 8.45 -5.50 0.32
CA ASP A 49 7.30 -6.39 0.38
C ASP A 49 5.99 -5.65 0.64
N ARG A 50 5.98 -4.65 1.54
CA ARG A 50 4.77 -3.84 1.75
C ARG A 50 4.46 -2.97 0.54
N LEU A 51 5.48 -2.43 -0.12
CA LEU A 51 5.27 -1.64 -1.33
C LEU A 51 4.64 -2.50 -2.45
N LYS A 52 5.11 -3.74 -2.63
CA LYS A 52 4.47 -4.70 -3.55
C LYS A 52 3.01 -4.91 -3.19
N LEU A 53 2.70 -5.11 -1.91
CA LEU A 53 1.33 -5.29 -1.44
C LEU A 53 0.46 -4.08 -1.79
N LEU A 54 0.92 -2.85 -1.50
CA LEU A 54 0.13 -1.64 -1.79
C LEU A 54 -0.06 -1.41 -3.30
N LYS A 55 0.92 -1.75 -4.14
CA LYS A 55 0.76 -1.72 -5.60
C LYS A 55 -0.23 -2.77 -6.11
N VAL A 56 -0.26 -3.95 -5.50
CA VAL A 56 -1.30 -4.95 -5.79
C VAL A 56 -2.67 -4.40 -5.43
N VAL A 57 -2.83 -3.77 -4.26
CA VAL A 57 -4.09 -3.14 -3.85
C VAL A 57 -4.54 -2.09 -4.88
N GLU A 58 -3.62 -1.26 -5.35
CA GLU A 58 -3.88 -0.27 -6.42
C GLU A 58 -4.35 -0.95 -7.71
N ASN A 59 -3.57 -1.92 -8.22
CA ASN A 59 -3.87 -2.61 -9.46
C ASN A 59 -5.23 -3.34 -9.41
N LEU A 60 -5.52 -4.00 -8.28
CA LEU A 60 -6.79 -4.68 -8.07
C LEU A 60 -7.95 -3.69 -7.94
N GLY A 61 -7.72 -2.53 -7.33
CA GLY A 61 -8.72 -1.46 -7.20
C GLY A 61 -9.07 -0.79 -8.53
N VAL A 62 -8.15 -0.79 -9.50
CA VAL A 62 -8.40 -0.33 -10.88
C VAL A 62 -9.07 -1.42 -11.72
N SER A 63 -8.61 -2.67 -11.59
CA SER A 63 -9.07 -3.79 -12.43
C SER A 63 -10.41 -4.39 -12.00
N TYR A 64 -10.76 -4.27 -10.71
CA TYR A 64 -11.93 -4.93 -10.13
C TYR A 64 -12.73 -3.99 -9.22
N ILE A 65 -14.01 -4.29 -9.06
CA ILE A 65 -14.85 -3.63 -8.06
C ILE A 65 -14.43 -4.10 -6.66
N ARG A 66 -14.13 -3.15 -5.78
CA ARG A 66 -13.78 -3.43 -4.38
C ARG A 66 -14.88 -4.26 -3.70
N GLY A 67 -14.49 -5.37 -3.07
CA GLY A 67 -15.39 -6.27 -2.35
C GLY A 67 -15.94 -7.44 -3.16
N ASN A 68 -15.69 -7.50 -4.47
CA ASN A 68 -15.98 -8.69 -5.28
C ASN A 68 -15.13 -9.89 -4.83
N ASP A 69 -15.64 -11.11 -4.97
CA ASP A 69 -14.95 -12.34 -4.57
C ASP A 69 -13.61 -12.49 -5.31
N VAL A 70 -13.56 -12.14 -6.59
CA VAL A 70 -12.31 -12.16 -7.38
C VAL A 70 -11.27 -11.21 -6.80
N TYR A 71 -11.68 -10.02 -6.33
CA TYR A 71 -10.80 -9.06 -5.67
C TYR A 71 -10.25 -9.65 -4.37
N LYS A 72 -11.13 -10.24 -3.56
CA LYS A 72 -10.76 -10.83 -2.26
C LYS A 72 -9.79 -11.99 -2.43
N THR A 73 -10.10 -12.96 -3.30
CA THR A 73 -9.25 -14.14 -3.51
C THR A 73 -7.86 -13.75 -4.01
N LYS A 74 -7.77 -12.80 -4.96
CA LYS A 74 -6.48 -12.33 -5.45
C LYS A 74 -5.68 -11.58 -4.38
N LEU A 75 -6.33 -10.73 -3.61
CA LEU A 75 -5.67 -9.99 -2.53
C LEU A 75 -5.20 -10.93 -1.41
N GLU A 76 -6.01 -11.93 -1.04
CA GLU A 76 -5.61 -12.95 -0.06
C GLU A 76 -4.41 -13.76 -0.53
N ALA A 77 -4.39 -14.18 -1.80
CA ALA A 77 -3.26 -14.91 -2.38
C ALA A 77 -1.95 -14.12 -2.29
N GLU A 78 -2.00 -12.81 -2.56
CA GLU A 78 -0.84 -11.93 -2.47
C GLU A 78 -0.40 -11.66 -1.02
N LEU A 79 -1.34 -11.46 -0.09
CA LEU A 79 -1.04 -11.38 1.34
C LEU A 79 -0.32 -12.64 1.85
N ARG A 80 -0.80 -13.82 1.42
CA ARG A 80 -0.18 -15.11 1.76
C ARG A 80 1.22 -15.25 1.15
N ARG A 81 1.39 -14.89 -0.13
CA ARG A 81 2.68 -14.93 -0.84
C ARG A 81 3.73 -14.03 -0.18
N LEU A 82 3.33 -12.84 0.25
CA LEU A 82 4.19 -11.85 0.88
C LEU A 82 4.32 -12.03 2.40
N LYS A 83 3.71 -13.07 2.99
CA LYS A 83 3.73 -13.38 4.43
C LYS A 83 3.21 -12.24 5.31
N PHE A 84 2.14 -11.57 4.87
CA PHE A 84 1.38 -10.64 5.69
C PHE A 84 0.16 -11.33 6.32
N PRO A 85 -0.38 -10.80 7.44
CA PRO A 85 -1.56 -11.37 8.06
C PRO A 85 -2.74 -11.37 7.08
N TYR A 86 -3.25 -12.56 6.78
CA TYR A 86 -4.40 -12.76 5.88
C TYR A 86 -5.64 -13.28 6.62
N LYS A 87 -5.46 -13.79 7.85
CA LYS A 87 -6.56 -14.17 8.76
C LYS A 87 -6.36 -13.53 10.12
N ALA A 88 -7.48 -13.22 10.76
CA ALA A 88 -7.49 -12.46 12.02
C ALA A 88 -7.07 -13.27 13.26
N LEU A 89 -7.05 -14.61 13.18
CA LEU A 89 -6.95 -15.52 14.33
C LEU A 89 -5.94 -16.67 14.15
N ALA A 90 -5.00 -16.60 13.21
CA ALA A 90 -3.94 -17.61 13.20
C ALA A 90 -3.04 -17.42 14.44
N GLU A 91 -3.00 -18.41 15.34
CA GLU A 91 -2.28 -18.35 16.63
C GLU A 91 -0.75 -18.20 16.47
N ASP A 92 -0.19 -18.50 15.29
CA ASP A 92 1.24 -18.44 14.99
C ASP A 92 1.69 -17.22 14.15
N ASP A 93 0.85 -16.18 14.03
CA ASP A 93 1.09 -15.09 13.07
C ASP A 93 1.94 -13.92 13.62
N TYR A 94 2.66 -14.10 14.73
CA TYR A 94 3.43 -13.02 15.38
C TYR A 94 4.41 -12.34 14.42
N GLU A 95 5.20 -13.11 13.67
CA GLU A 95 6.17 -12.55 12.72
C GLU A 95 5.49 -11.79 11.57
N ALA A 96 4.32 -12.25 11.11
CA ALA A 96 3.58 -11.53 10.08
C ALA A 96 3.01 -10.21 10.62
N ARG A 97 2.51 -10.20 11.87
CA ARG A 97 2.05 -8.96 12.54
C ARG A 97 3.20 -7.99 12.78
N ARG A 98 4.35 -8.50 13.22
CA ARG A 98 5.59 -7.74 13.39
C ARG A 98 6.03 -7.12 12.07
N LYS A 99 6.11 -7.92 11.01
CA LYS A 99 6.43 -7.46 9.66
C LYS A 99 5.44 -6.40 9.18
N ASP A 100 4.15 -6.61 9.35
CA ASP A 100 3.10 -5.66 8.98
C ASP A 100 3.25 -4.33 9.71
N HIS A 101 3.46 -4.37 11.03
CA HIS A 101 3.65 -3.18 11.84
C HIS A 101 4.89 -2.38 11.40
N ILE A 102 6.04 -3.05 11.34
CA ILE A 102 7.32 -2.39 11.05
C ILE A 102 7.32 -1.85 9.61
N SER A 103 6.89 -2.66 8.64
CA SER A 103 6.85 -2.25 7.23
C SER A 103 5.97 -1.01 6.99
N HIS A 104 4.86 -0.87 7.73
CA HIS A 104 4.01 0.32 7.65
C HIS A 104 4.78 1.58 8.06
N PHE A 105 5.47 1.54 9.20
CA PHE A 105 6.27 2.67 9.68
C PHE A 105 7.47 2.98 8.79
N ILE A 106 8.09 1.96 8.18
CA ILE A 106 9.17 2.18 7.21
C ILE A 106 8.64 2.95 5.99
N LEU A 107 7.50 2.54 5.41
CA LEU A 107 6.94 3.25 4.26
C LEU A 107 6.46 4.65 4.59
N ARG A 108 6.07 4.96 5.83
CA ARG A 108 5.78 6.35 6.24
C ARG A 108 6.98 7.27 6.00
N LEU A 109 8.21 6.80 6.21
CA LEU A 109 9.41 7.60 5.95
C LEU A 109 9.57 7.93 4.46
N ALA A 110 9.30 6.97 3.57
CA ALA A 110 9.44 7.17 2.13
C ALA A 110 8.29 8.03 1.57
N TYR A 111 7.05 7.76 1.99
CA TYR A 111 5.86 8.36 1.40
C TYR A 111 5.40 9.67 2.07
N CYS A 112 6.11 10.16 3.10
CA CYS A 112 5.80 11.46 3.70
C CYS A 112 6.39 12.67 2.96
N GLN A 113 7.27 12.45 1.98
CA GLN A 113 8.08 13.49 1.32
C GLN A 113 7.25 14.49 0.50
N SER A 114 6.38 14.01 -0.39
CA SER A 114 5.51 14.85 -1.22
C SER A 114 4.04 14.67 -0.84
N GLU A 115 3.19 15.60 -1.25
CA GLU A 115 1.75 15.47 -1.01
C GLU A 115 1.13 14.34 -1.85
N ASP A 116 1.58 14.16 -3.09
CA ASP A 116 1.09 13.08 -3.97
C ASP A 116 1.42 11.69 -3.42
N LEU A 117 2.64 11.50 -2.92
CA LEU A 117 3.05 10.25 -2.26
C LEU A 117 2.20 9.99 -1.00
N ARG A 118 1.96 11.04 -0.20
CA ARG A 118 1.10 10.93 0.99
C ARG A 118 -0.33 10.54 0.64
N ARG A 119 -0.90 11.17 -0.39
CA ARG A 119 -2.27 10.86 -0.88
C ARG A 119 -2.36 9.43 -1.40
N TRP A 120 -1.38 8.99 -2.19
CA TRP A 120 -1.31 7.62 -2.71
C TRP A 120 -1.20 6.60 -1.57
N PHE A 121 -0.22 6.75 -0.68
CA PHE A 121 0.01 5.83 0.43
C PHE A 121 -1.21 5.72 1.35
N LEU A 122 -1.80 6.86 1.70
CA LEU A 122 -3.00 6.91 2.52
C LEU A 122 -4.17 6.19 1.83
N GLN A 123 -4.35 6.37 0.52
CA GLN A 123 -5.43 5.70 -0.21
C GLN A 123 -5.25 4.17 -0.22
N GLN A 124 -4.05 3.67 -0.52
CA GLN A 124 -3.82 2.22 -0.57
C GLN A 124 -3.89 1.58 0.83
N GLU A 125 -3.38 2.25 1.86
CA GLU A 125 -3.49 1.79 3.25
C GLU A 125 -4.94 1.76 3.75
N MET A 126 -5.76 2.74 3.35
CA MET A 126 -7.19 2.73 3.67
C MET A 126 -7.91 1.57 2.99
N ASP A 127 -7.62 1.31 1.71
CA ASP A 127 -8.23 0.20 0.97
C ASP A 127 -7.80 -1.17 1.54
N LEU A 128 -6.55 -1.29 1.99
CA LEU A 128 -6.06 -2.46 2.72
C LEU A 128 -6.76 -2.64 4.08
N LEU A 129 -6.89 -1.57 4.86
CA LEU A 129 -7.59 -1.61 6.15
C LEU A 129 -9.06 -1.99 5.97
N ARG A 130 -9.72 -1.43 4.95
CA ARG A 130 -11.11 -1.75 4.60
C ARG A 130 -11.28 -3.23 4.29
N TYR A 131 -10.39 -3.80 3.48
CA TYR A 131 -10.40 -5.24 3.21
C TYR A 131 -10.27 -6.04 4.51
N ARG A 132 -9.23 -5.75 5.32
CA ARG A 132 -8.97 -6.50 6.56
C ARG A 132 -10.11 -6.39 7.57
N PHE A 133 -10.73 -5.21 7.70
CA PHE A 133 -11.87 -5.00 8.59
C PHE A 133 -13.10 -5.81 8.15
N ASN A 134 -13.34 -5.88 6.84
CA ASN A 134 -14.47 -6.63 6.28
C ASN A 134 -14.35 -8.14 6.47
N GLU A 135 -13.12 -8.66 6.52
CA GLU A 135 -12.87 -10.09 6.77
C GLU A 135 -12.88 -10.47 8.26
N LEU A 136 -13.04 -9.50 9.18
CA LEU A 136 -13.21 -9.79 10.61
C LEU A 136 -14.61 -10.33 10.92
N THR A 137 -14.67 -11.32 11.81
CA THR A 137 -15.91 -11.75 12.46
C THR A 137 -16.45 -10.68 13.40
N GLU A 138 -17.76 -10.66 13.66
CA GLU A 138 -18.41 -9.66 14.52
C GLU A 138 -17.79 -9.58 15.92
N SER A 139 -17.41 -10.72 16.51
CA SER A 139 -16.77 -10.77 17.83
C SER A 139 -15.39 -10.11 17.86
N LEU A 140 -14.61 -10.24 16.78
CA LEU A 140 -13.30 -9.60 16.66
C LEU A 140 -13.42 -8.12 16.33
N ARG A 141 -14.43 -7.73 15.54
CA ARG A 141 -14.74 -6.32 15.28
C ARG A 141 -15.02 -5.61 16.59
N GLN A 142 -15.86 -6.19 17.46
CA GLN A 142 -16.17 -5.60 18.75
C GLN A 142 -14.92 -5.43 19.64
N LYS A 143 -14.10 -6.46 19.77
CA LYS A 143 -12.83 -6.39 20.53
C LYS A 143 -11.87 -5.32 19.97
N PHE A 144 -11.79 -5.20 18.65
CA PHE A 144 -10.96 -4.20 18.00
C PHE A 144 -11.48 -2.77 18.25
N LEU A 145 -12.79 -2.57 18.21
CA LEU A 145 -13.41 -1.28 18.48
C LEU A 145 -13.18 -0.83 19.93
N GLU A 146 -13.30 -1.75 20.88
CA GLU A 146 -12.95 -1.52 22.29
C GLU A 146 -11.46 -1.14 22.44
N HIS A 147 -10.55 -1.87 21.78
CA HIS A 147 -9.12 -1.58 21.84
C HIS A 147 -8.74 -0.20 21.26
N VAL A 148 -9.43 0.25 20.21
CA VAL A 148 -9.17 1.54 19.56
C VAL A 148 -9.76 2.73 20.36
N ASN A 149 -10.36 2.48 21.53
CA ASN A 149 -11.13 3.45 22.32
C ASN A 149 -12.30 4.05 21.53
N LEU A 150 -12.85 3.29 20.58
CA LEU A 150 -14.12 3.58 19.93
C LEU A 150 -15.17 2.66 20.56
N SER A 151 -15.39 2.81 21.86
CA SER A 151 -16.43 2.05 22.56
C SER A 151 -17.80 2.56 22.10
N PHE A 152 -18.37 1.81 21.18
CA PHE A 152 -19.65 2.06 20.57
C PHE A 152 -20.76 1.53 21.45
N GLU A 153 -21.55 2.42 22.05
CA GLU A 153 -22.69 2.02 22.87
C GLU A 153 -23.84 1.58 21.95
N ALA A 154 -24.17 0.29 21.99
CA ALA A 154 -25.29 -0.27 21.25
C ALA A 154 -26.62 0.12 21.92
N VAL A 155 -27.42 0.93 21.22
CA VAL A 155 -28.72 1.40 21.65
C VAL A 155 -29.80 0.79 20.75
N LYS A 156 -30.81 0.17 21.36
CA LYS A 156 -31.98 -0.35 20.64
C LYS A 156 -32.88 0.79 20.16
N LEU A 157 -33.34 0.72 18.92
CA LEU A 157 -34.20 1.71 18.27
C LEU A 157 -35.48 2.02 19.09
N LEU A 158 -36.05 0.99 19.74
CA LEU A 158 -37.24 1.11 20.60
C LEU A 158 -37.08 2.13 21.73
N ASN A 159 -35.89 2.25 22.32
CA ASN A 159 -35.64 3.24 23.39
C ASN A 159 -35.55 4.67 22.85
N LEU A 160 -35.32 4.81 21.54
CA LEU A 160 -35.29 6.10 20.84
C LEU A 160 -36.65 6.46 20.23
N GLU A 161 -37.59 5.53 20.04
CA GLU A 161 -38.88 5.77 19.38
C GLU A 161 -39.68 6.91 20.02
N ASN A 162 -39.64 7.05 21.36
CA ASN A 162 -40.33 8.12 22.08
C ASN A 162 -39.69 9.51 21.86
N HIS A 163 -38.41 9.57 21.48
CA HIS A 163 -37.67 10.81 21.24
C HIS A 163 -37.47 11.14 19.74
N VAL A 164 -37.57 10.14 18.86
CA VAL A 164 -37.40 10.25 17.41
C VAL A 164 -38.66 10.78 16.72
N ARG A 165 -39.83 10.71 17.37
CA ARG A 165 -41.11 11.20 16.84
C ARG A 165 -41.21 12.72 16.64
N ALA A 166 -40.26 13.52 17.16
CA ALA A 166 -40.40 14.97 17.26
C ALA A 166 -39.69 15.83 16.18
N THR A 167 -38.90 15.26 15.26
CA THR A 167 -38.01 16.07 14.39
C THR A 167 -38.10 15.72 12.89
N GLU A 168 -38.12 16.74 12.03
CA GLU A 168 -38.29 16.69 10.56
C GLU A 168 -37.20 15.91 9.78
N MET A 169 -36.09 15.50 10.42
CA MET A 169 -35.07 14.59 9.83
C MET A 169 -35.59 13.16 9.54
N ARG A 170 -36.87 12.91 9.85
CA ARG A 170 -37.66 11.68 9.72
C ARG A 170 -37.58 10.99 8.35
N ILE A 171 -37.80 11.68 7.24
CA ILE A 171 -38.21 10.98 5.99
C ILE A 171 -37.03 10.28 5.29
N LYS A 172 -35.83 10.88 5.27
CA LYS A 172 -34.68 10.27 4.58
C LYS A 172 -34.00 9.20 5.44
N TRP A 173 -33.86 9.44 6.74
CA TRP A 173 -33.18 8.51 7.64
C TRP A 173 -34.05 7.30 7.99
N CYS A 174 -35.34 7.47 8.29
CA CYS A 174 -36.22 6.32 8.53
C CYS A 174 -36.40 5.47 7.26
N ASN A 175 -36.51 6.06 6.06
CA ASN A 175 -36.59 5.25 4.83
C ASN A 175 -35.29 4.47 4.56
N TYR A 176 -34.12 5.04 4.89
CA TYR A 176 -32.82 4.36 4.79
C TYR A 176 -32.68 3.21 5.80
N VAL A 177 -33.07 3.45 7.06
CA VAL A 177 -32.95 2.46 8.15
C VAL A 177 -34.03 1.36 8.05
N LEU A 178 -35.28 1.71 7.75
CA LEU A 178 -36.40 0.76 7.62
C LEU A 178 -36.27 -0.17 6.40
N GLN A 179 -35.56 0.24 5.34
CA GLN A 179 -35.24 -0.65 4.22
C GLN A 179 -34.11 -1.63 4.55
N GLN A 180 -33.26 -1.34 5.54
CA GLN A 180 -31.96 -2.01 5.70
C GLN A 180 -31.86 -2.94 6.91
N GLU A 181 -32.64 -2.77 8.00
CA GLU A 181 -32.49 -3.61 9.21
C GLU A 181 -33.81 -3.97 9.90
N ARG A 182 -34.05 -5.29 10.07
CA ARG A 182 -35.08 -5.87 10.95
C ARG A 182 -34.69 -5.88 12.44
N LEU A 183 -33.47 -5.45 12.80
CA LEU A 183 -32.87 -5.67 14.14
C LEU A 183 -32.65 -4.41 14.99
N GLY A 184 -32.76 -3.21 14.43
CA GLY A 184 -32.84 -1.97 15.21
C GLY A 184 -31.70 -1.70 16.20
N LEU A 185 -30.49 -2.19 15.95
CA LEU A 185 -29.32 -1.87 16.77
C LEU A 185 -28.60 -0.65 16.18
N LEU A 186 -28.62 0.46 16.91
CA LEU A 186 -27.89 1.67 16.57
C LEU A 186 -26.67 1.80 17.47
N THR A 187 -25.62 2.38 16.93
CA THR A 187 -24.43 2.72 17.70
C THR A 187 -24.42 4.22 17.99
N LYS A 188 -24.29 4.59 19.26
CA LYS A 188 -24.12 5.98 19.68
C LYS A 188 -22.64 6.37 19.61
N VAL A 189 -22.36 7.48 18.93
CA VAL A 189 -21.01 8.00 18.67
C VAL A 189 -20.96 9.50 18.93
N GLY A 190 -19.81 10.03 19.36
CA GLY A 190 -19.60 11.47 19.42
C GLY A 190 -19.71 12.11 18.03
N LEU A 191 -20.33 13.28 17.94
CA LEU A 191 -20.55 13.94 16.64
C LEU A 191 -19.24 14.20 15.88
N ALA A 192 -18.14 14.48 16.57
CA ALA A 192 -16.82 14.73 15.99
C ALA A 192 -16.24 13.52 15.23
N ASP A 193 -16.61 12.30 15.60
CA ASP A 193 -16.11 11.08 14.95
C ASP A 193 -16.97 10.68 13.74
N ALA A 194 -18.18 11.24 13.62
CA ALA A 194 -19.16 10.90 12.58
C ALA A 194 -19.32 11.97 11.49
N VAL A 195 -18.30 12.80 11.27
CA VAL A 195 -18.33 13.98 10.37
C VAL A 195 -18.82 13.65 8.97
N ASP A 196 -18.28 12.61 8.36
CA ASP A 196 -18.62 12.24 6.98
C ASP A 196 -20.08 11.80 6.84
N LEU A 197 -20.62 11.13 7.87
CA LEU A 197 -21.98 10.60 7.86
C LEU A 197 -23.02 11.69 8.14
N PHE A 198 -22.75 12.58 9.10
CA PHE A 198 -23.70 13.64 9.43
C PHE A 198 -23.72 14.74 8.37
N ARG A 199 -22.56 15.06 7.75
CA ARG A 199 -22.50 15.99 6.62
C ARG A 199 -23.37 15.52 5.45
N ALA A 200 -23.40 14.21 5.22
CA ALA A 200 -24.25 13.58 4.21
C ALA A 200 -25.72 13.40 4.64
N ARG A 201 -26.10 13.84 5.86
CA ARG A 201 -27.42 13.66 6.48
C ARG A 201 -27.87 12.19 6.51
N LYS A 202 -26.92 11.27 6.74
CA LYS A 202 -27.15 9.81 6.79
C LYS A 202 -27.34 9.26 8.20
N VAL A 203 -27.16 10.08 9.23
CA VAL A 203 -27.24 9.67 10.64
C VAL A 203 -28.18 10.57 11.42
N PHE A 204 -28.79 10.02 12.47
CA PHE A 204 -29.62 10.78 13.39
C PHE A 204 -28.73 11.46 14.45
N ILE A 205 -29.01 12.72 14.78
CA ILE A 205 -28.20 13.51 15.72
C ILE A 205 -29.10 13.96 16.87
N LYS A 206 -28.64 13.76 18.11
CA LYS A 206 -29.32 14.26 19.31
C LYS A 206 -28.28 14.52 20.41
N ASP A 207 -28.41 15.66 21.10
CA ASP A 207 -27.60 16.04 22.27
C ASP A 207 -26.08 15.94 22.06
N GLY A 208 -25.59 16.27 20.86
CA GLY A 208 -24.16 16.18 20.51
C GLY A 208 -23.65 14.77 20.16
N PHE A 209 -24.56 13.80 20.03
CA PHE A 209 -24.26 12.43 19.62
C PHE A 209 -24.91 12.09 18.28
N ALA A 210 -24.22 11.28 17.49
CA ALA A 210 -24.72 10.68 16.26
C ALA A 210 -25.10 9.22 16.50
N TYR A 211 -26.22 8.78 15.94
CA TYR A 211 -26.72 7.41 16.00
C TYR A 211 -26.54 6.77 14.62
N VAL A 212 -25.65 5.79 14.56
CA VAL A 212 -25.13 5.20 13.33
C VAL A 212 -25.56 3.74 13.23
N PRO A 213 -26.10 3.29 12.09
CA PRO A 213 -26.37 1.87 11.86
C PRO A 213 -25.09 1.04 11.88
N LEU A 214 -25.17 -0.23 12.28
CA LEU A 214 -24.01 -1.13 12.30
C LEU A 214 -23.31 -1.23 10.94
N LYS A 215 -24.07 -1.16 9.84
CA LYS A 215 -23.53 -1.18 8.47
C LYS A 215 -22.62 0.00 8.12
N ASP A 216 -22.80 1.14 8.79
CA ASP A 216 -22.04 2.36 8.53
C ASP A 216 -20.86 2.54 9.51
N ILE A 217 -20.62 1.58 10.42
CA ILE A 217 -19.47 1.59 11.34
C ILE A 217 -18.15 1.55 10.57
N ASP A 218 -18.09 0.81 9.46
CA ASP A 218 -16.90 0.72 8.60
C ASP A 218 -16.43 2.13 8.19
N ALA A 219 -17.37 3.02 7.86
CA ALA A 219 -17.06 4.39 7.46
C ALA A 219 -16.46 5.21 8.60
N LEU A 220 -16.93 5.03 9.83
CA LEU A 220 -16.39 5.70 11.02
C LEU A 220 -14.94 5.27 11.29
N VAL A 221 -14.71 3.95 11.30
CA VAL A 221 -13.38 3.36 11.55
C VAL A 221 -12.39 3.85 10.50
N LEU A 222 -12.77 3.81 9.22
CA LEU A 222 -11.92 4.26 8.12
C LEU A 222 -11.64 5.77 8.17
N SER A 223 -12.63 6.59 8.53
CA SER A 223 -12.46 8.05 8.66
C SER A 223 -11.52 8.43 9.81
N ASN A 224 -11.67 7.76 10.96
CA ASN A 224 -10.76 7.94 12.09
C ASN A 224 -9.33 7.52 11.75
N TYR A 225 -9.16 6.35 11.12
CA TYR A 225 -7.86 5.88 10.66
C TYR A 225 -7.21 6.86 9.67
N ARG A 226 -7.97 7.34 8.67
CA ARG A 226 -7.52 8.34 7.71
C ARG A 226 -6.98 9.60 8.39
N THR A 227 -7.72 10.13 9.36
CA THR A 227 -7.35 11.35 10.08
C THR A 227 -6.07 11.14 10.89
N LYS A 228 -5.98 10.04 11.64
CA LYS A 228 -4.80 9.69 12.44
C LYS A 228 -3.57 9.46 11.57
N LEU A 229 -3.70 8.70 10.48
CA LEU A 229 -2.61 8.42 9.55
C LEU A 229 -2.12 9.68 8.83
N SER A 230 -3.04 10.54 8.38
CA SER A 230 -2.68 11.81 7.74
C SER A 230 -1.89 12.72 8.68
N LYS A 231 -2.34 12.83 9.95
CA LYS A 231 -1.61 13.57 10.99
C LYS A 231 -0.23 12.96 11.26
N ALA A 232 -0.13 11.63 11.35
CA ALA A 232 1.14 10.94 11.56
C ALA A 232 2.13 11.21 10.42
N LEU A 233 1.71 11.10 9.16
CA LEU A 233 2.56 11.40 7.98
C LEU A 233 3.06 12.85 7.98
N ALA A 234 2.22 13.81 8.39
CA ALA A 234 2.61 15.21 8.50
C ALA A 234 3.67 15.43 9.59
N LEU A 235 3.55 14.74 10.73
CA LEU A 235 4.56 14.78 11.79
C LEU A 235 5.87 14.11 11.35
N THR A 236 5.80 12.95 10.69
CA THR A 236 6.98 12.27 10.14
C THR A 236 7.71 13.15 9.13
N ALA A 237 7.00 13.83 8.23
CA ALA A 237 7.59 14.73 7.26
C ALA A 237 8.38 15.88 7.91
N ARG A 238 7.86 16.42 9.03
CA ARG A 238 8.54 17.49 9.78
C ARG A 238 9.84 17.03 10.44
N SER A 239 9.87 15.78 10.90
CA SER A 239 11.05 15.18 11.54
C SER A 239 11.97 14.46 10.55
N LEU A 240 11.60 14.37 9.27
CA LEU A 240 12.38 13.67 8.25
C LEU A 240 13.80 14.24 8.05
N PRO A 241 14.07 15.57 8.11
CA PRO A 241 15.41 16.10 7.89
C PRO A 241 16.49 15.56 8.84
N SER A 242 16.14 15.22 10.08
CA SER A 242 17.09 14.63 11.03
C SER A 242 17.44 13.18 10.72
N ILE A 243 16.61 12.49 9.92
CA ILE A 243 16.83 11.12 9.45
C ILE A 243 17.57 11.14 8.11
N GLN A 244 17.35 12.19 7.31
CA GLN A 244 17.99 12.39 6.01
C GLN A 244 19.50 12.59 6.07
N SER A 245 20.06 12.90 7.24
CA SER A 245 21.52 12.91 7.43
C SER A 245 22.14 11.51 7.40
N ASP A 246 21.35 10.44 7.52
CA ASP A 246 21.84 9.06 7.46
C ASP A 246 21.97 8.59 6.00
N GLU A 247 23.21 8.38 5.56
CA GLU A 247 23.53 7.94 4.19
C GLU A 247 22.93 6.57 3.84
N ARG A 248 22.62 5.72 4.82
CA ARG A 248 22.08 4.37 4.58
C ARG A 248 20.62 4.40 4.15
N LEU A 249 19.85 5.35 4.69
CA LEU A 249 18.41 5.42 4.48
C LEU A 249 18.05 6.22 3.22
N GLN A 250 18.85 7.24 2.89
CA GLN A 250 18.63 8.11 1.73
C GLN A 250 18.40 7.37 0.41
N PRO A 251 19.30 6.49 -0.07
CA PRO A 251 19.12 5.82 -1.34
C PRO A 251 17.88 4.92 -1.32
N LEU A 252 17.63 4.24 -0.20
CA LEU A 252 16.48 3.35 -0.06
C LEU A 252 15.14 4.10 -0.12
N LEU A 253 15.02 5.23 0.59
CA LEU A 253 13.79 6.05 0.57
C LEU A 253 13.55 6.68 -0.82
N ASN A 254 14.62 7.04 -1.53
CA ASN A 254 14.53 7.57 -2.89
C ASN A 254 14.14 6.49 -3.90
N HIS A 255 14.70 5.28 -3.81
CA HIS A 255 14.34 4.17 -4.71
C HIS A 255 12.88 3.73 -4.53
N LEU A 256 12.41 3.64 -3.27
CA LEU A 256 11.03 3.27 -2.96
C LEU A 256 9.99 4.22 -3.58
N SER A 257 10.32 5.52 -3.64
CA SER A 257 9.40 6.56 -4.11
C SER A 257 9.45 6.83 -5.62
N LYS A 258 10.59 6.60 -6.30
CA LYS A 258 10.79 7.03 -7.69
C LYS A 258 10.76 5.93 -8.77
N GLU A 259 11.21 4.70 -8.50
CA GLU A 259 11.61 3.79 -9.61
C GLU A 259 11.14 2.33 -9.54
N ASN A 260 10.50 1.89 -8.47
CA ASN A 260 10.31 0.44 -8.23
C ASN A 260 9.15 -0.24 -8.98
N SER A 261 8.67 0.30 -10.11
CA SER A 261 7.82 -0.49 -11.03
C SER A 261 8.67 -1.33 -11.99
N VAL A 262 9.98 -1.04 -12.10
CA VAL A 262 10.84 -1.60 -13.15
C VAL A 262 11.71 -2.78 -12.65
N PHE A 263 12.17 -2.77 -11.40
CA PHE A 263 13.23 -3.68 -10.94
C PHE A 263 12.80 -5.17 -10.86
N GLU A 264 11.55 -5.46 -10.48
CA GLU A 264 11.08 -6.84 -10.33
C GLU A 264 10.83 -7.57 -11.65
N HIS A 265 10.44 -6.83 -12.70
CA HIS A 265 10.22 -7.43 -14.01
C HIS A 265 11.55 -7.75 -14.71
N ILE A 266 12.59 -6.93 -14.54
CA ILE A 266 13.90 -7.15 -15.17
C ILE A 266 14.56 -8.43 -14.65
N GLN A 267 14.51 -8.72 -13.34
CA GLN A 267 15.12 -9.94 -12.78
C GLN A 267 14.40 -11.23 -13.20
N LEU A 268 13.09 -11.18 -13.44
CA LEU A 268 12.35 -12.34 -13.97
C LEU A 268 12.71 -12.60 -15.44
N CYS A 269 12.85 -11.55 -16.25
CA CYS A 269 13.27 -11.67 -17.65
C CYS A 269 14.69 -12.23 -17.79
N ILE A 270 15.63 -11.81 -16.94
CA ILE A 270 17.02 -12.34 -16.96
C ILE A 270 17.06 -13.85 -16.68
N LYS A 271 16.16 -14.39 -15.85
CA LYS A 271 16.11 -15.84 -15.56
C LYS A 271 15.47 -16.68 -16.68
N ILE A 272 14.71 -16.07 -17.58
CA ILE A 272 14.06 -16.75 -18.71
C ILE A 272 14.95 -16.69 -19.97
N ALA A 273 15.90 -15.74 -20.03
CA ALA A 273 16.81 -15.49 -21.14
C ALA A 273 17.98 -16.51 -21.25
N GLU A 274 17.74 -17.79 -20.98
CA GLU A 274 18.62 -18.89 -21.43
C GLU A 274 18.20 -19.44 -22.81
N MET A 275 17.17 -18.86 -23.43
CA MET A 275 16.77 -19.17 -24.80
C MET A 275 17.51 -18.25 -25.77
N MET A 276 18.41 -18.80 -26.59
CA MET A 276 19.02 -18.06 -27.69
C MET A 276 17.93 -17.66 -28.68
N LEU A 277 17.61 -16.36 -28.73
CA LEU A 277 16.76 -15.80 -29.77
C LEU A 277 17.57 -15.59 -31.04
N ASP A 278 17.01 -15.99 -32.18
CA ASP A 278 17.57 -15.69 -33.50
C ASP A 278 17.05 -14.33 -34.02
N GLU A 279 17.81 -13.66 -34.88
CA GLU A 279 17.47 -12.31 -35.41
C GLU A 279 16.15 -12.31 -36.20
N LEU A 280 15.83 -13.42 -36.87
CA LEU A 280 14.56 -13.63 -37.59
C LEU A 280 13.33 -13.71 -36.67
N GLU A 281 13.51 -14.05 -35.41
CA GLU A 281 12.42 -14.11 -34.43
C GLU A 281 12.03 -12.71 -33.94
N ILE A 282 12.94 -11.74 -33.98
CA ILE A 282 12.69 -10.36 -33.50
C ILE A 282 11.58 -9.68 -34.30
N GLU A 283 11.54 -9.86 -35.63
CA GLU A 283 10.47 -9.32 -36.48
C GLU A 283 9.10 -9.87 -36.10
N ALA A 284 9.02 -11.20 -35.95
CA ALA A 284 7.77 -11.88 -35.59
C ALA A 284 7.30 -11.48 -34.18
N LEU A 285 8.24 -11.35 -33.25
CA LEU A 285 7.98 -10.92 -31.88
C LEU A 285 7.59 -9.45 -31.79
N SER A 286 8.09 -8.60 -32.68
CA SER A 286 7.73 -7.17 -32.72
C SER A 286 6.22 -6.95 -32.90
N VAL A 287 5.58 -7.82 -33.69
CA VAL A 287 4.15 -7.73 -34.00
C VAL A 287 3.31 -8.41 -32.93
N LYS A 288 3.74 -9.60 -32.46
CA LYS A 288 2.94 -10.47 -31.58
C LYS A 288 3.14 -10.21 -30.09
N SER A 289 4.33 -9.79 -29.68
CA SER A 289 4.75 -9.85 -28.28
C SER A 289 5.29 -8.53 -27.73
N PHE A 290 5.84 -7.65 -28.58
CA PHE A 290 6.41 -6.40 -28.08
C PHE A 290 5.32 -5.46 -27.55
N PRO A 291 5.54 -4.80 -26.40
CA PRO A 291 4.67 -3.73 -25.97
C PRO A 291 4.72 -2.57 -26.98
N LEU A 292 3.66 -1.75 -27.00
CA LEU A 292 3.50 -0.69 -28.01
C LEU A 292 4.70 0.26 -28.10
N CYS A 293 5.35 0.60 -26.98
CA CYS A 293 6.54 1.44 -26.96
C CYS A 293 7.71 0.82 -27.73
N MET A 294 7.99 -0.48 -27.52
CA MET A 294 9.07 -1.18 -28.21
C MET A 294 8.70 -1.47 -29.67
N ARG A 295 7.42 -1.73 -29.96
CA ARG A 295 6.94 -1.87 -31.34
C ARG A 295 7.12 -0.57 -32.14
N GLN A 296 6.88 0.58 -31.53
CA GLN A 296 7.13 1.89 -32.15
C GLN A 296 8.62 2.12 -32.40
N LEU A 297 9.48 1.80 -31.44
CA LEU A 297 10.94 1.92 -31.60
C LEU A 297 11.45 0.97 -32.69
N HIS A 298 10.97 -0.27 -32.72
CA HIS A 298 11.30 -1.27 -33.73
C HIS A 298 10.89 -0.78 -35.13
N LYS A 299 9.64 -0.31 -35.28
CA LYS A 299 9.16 0.26 -36.54
C LYS A 299 10.00 1.48 -36.96
N ALA A 300 10.24 2.42 -36.05
CA ALA A 300 11.03 3.62 -36.35
C ALA A 300 12.48 3.29 -36.75
N LEU A 301 13.05 2.24 -36.14
CA LEU A 301 14.36 1.73 -36.51
C LEU A 301 14.35 1.14 -37.93
N ARG A 302 13.37 0.31 -38.28
CA ARG A 302 13.26 -0.29 -39.62
C ARG A 302 12.92 0.72 -40.72
N ASP A 303 12.09 1.72 -40.41
CA ASP A 303 11.67 2.74 -41.39
C ASP A 303 12.79 3.76 -41.67
N ASN A 304 13.53 4.18 -40.63
CA ASN A 304 14.54 5.23 -40.75
C ASN A 304 15.98 4.71 -40.79
N HIS A 305 16.18 3.41 -40.58
CA HIS A 305 17.49 2.77 -40.39
C HIS A 305 18.36 3.46 -39.34
N HIS A 306 17.72 4.12 -38.36
CA HIS A 306 18.37 4.90 -37.31
C HIS A 306 17.41 5.18 -36.16
N LEU A 307 17.95 5.24 -34.94
CA LEU A 307 17.25 5.72 -33.74
C LEU A 307 18.09 6.79 -33.04
N ARG A 308 17.43 7.78 -32.43
CA ARG A 308 18.11 8.78 -31.57
C ARG A 308 18.70 8.13 -30.32
N HIS A 309 19.64 8.81 -29.65
CA HIS A 309 20.36 8.27 -28.48
C HIS A 309 19.45 7.62 -27.43
N GLY A 310 18.40 8.31 -26.96
CA GLY A 310 17.46 7.75 -25.99
C GLY A 310 16.71 6.52 -26.50
N GLY A 311 16.32 6.50 -27.78
CA GLY A 311 15.68 5.35 -28.41
C GLY A 311 16.61 4.14 -28.53
N ARG A 312 17.89 4.36 -28.85
CA ARG A 312 18.90 3.28 -28.88
C ARG A 312 19.12 2.70 -27.49
N MET A 313 19.23 3.54 -26.47
CA MET A 313 19.41 3.10 -25.09
C MET A 313 18.21 2.26 -24.62
N GLN A 314 16.98 2.79 -24.79
CA GLN A 314 15.76 2.12 -24.36
C GLN A 314 15.54 0.80 -25.09
N TYR A 315 15.65 0.80 -26.42
CA TYR A 315 15.42 -0.39 -27.23
C TYR A 315 16.55 -1.42 -27.06
N GLY A 316 17.80 -0.98 -26.97
CA GLY A 316 18.94 -1.87 -26.72
C GLY A 316 18.87 -2.56 -25.36
N LEU A 317 18.50 -1.85 -24.29
CA LEU A 317 18.29 -2.46 -22.96
C LEU A 317 17.12 -3.43 -22.97
N PHE A 318 16.04 -3.14 -23.70
CA PHE A 318 14.93 -4.05 -23.88
C PHE A 318 15.35 -5.33 -24.62
N LEU A 319 16.08 -5.21 -25.74
CA LEU A 319 16.61 -6.34 -26.50
C LEU A 319 17.53 -7.22 -25.66
N LYS A 320 18.41 -6.61 -24.85
CA LYS A 320 19.21 -7.34 -23.85
C LYS A 320 18.32 -8.06 -22.84
N GLY A 321 17.25 -7.41 -22.37
CA GLY A 321 16.31 -7.95 -21.39
C GLY A 321 15.53 -9.16 -21.89
N ILE A 322 15.22 -9.24 -23.19
CA ILE A 322 14.58 -10.42 -23.80
C ILE A 322 15.58 -11.54 -24.15
N GLY A 323 16.88 -11.31 -24.01
CA GLY A 323 17.92 -12.33 -24.17
C GLY A 323 18.86 -12.18 -25.36
N LEU A 324 18.85 -11.02 -26.06
CA LEU A 324 19.80 -10.78 -27.14
C LEU A 324 21.22 -10.70 -26.60
N THR A 325 22.13 -11.53 -27.13
CA THR A 325 23.54 -11.52 -26.71
C THR A 325 24.26 -10.26 -27.20
N LEU A 326 25.43 -9.97 -26.64
CA LEU A 326 26.24 -8.84 -27.08
C LEU A 326 26.61 -8.94 -28.56
N GLU A 327 27.02 -10.12 -29.02
CA GLU A 327 27.43 -10.37 -30.39
C GLU A 327 26.26 -10.16 -31.36
N GLN A 328 25.09 -10.73 -31.04
CA GLN A 328 23.87 -10.55 -31.82
C GLN A 328 23.39 -9.09 -31.82
N ALA A 329 23.50 -8.39 -30.69
CA ALA A 329 23.14 -6.98 -30.62
C ALA A 329 24.04 -6.14 -31.52
N LEU A 330 25.36 -6.37 -31.50
CA LEU A 330 26.31 -5.68 -32.37
C LEU A 330 25.99 -5.94 -33.85
N GLU A 331 25.72 -7.19 -34.20
CA GLU A 331 25.35 -7.57 -35.57
C GLU A 331 24.03 -6.92 -36.01
N PHE A 332 23.00 -6.96 -35.15
CA PHE A 332 21.70 -6.34 -35.38
C PHE A 332 21.81 -4.84 -35.65
N TRP A 333 22.50 -4.09 -34.78
CA TRP A 333 22.67 -2.65 -34.95
C TRP A 333 23.54 -2.32 -36.16
N LYS A 334 24.58 -3.13 -36.43
CA LYS A 334 25.45 -2.95 -37.59
C LYS A 334 24.70 -3.15 -38.90
N LYS A 335 23.95 -4.25 -39.04
CA LYS A 335 23.12 -4.53 -40.23
C LYS A 335 22.13 -3.40 -40.49
N GLU A 336 21.50 -2.88 -39.45
CA GLU A 336 20.47 -1.86 -39.59
C GLU A 336 21.05 -0.48 -39.92
N PHE A 337 22.14 -0.05 -39.27
CA PHE A 337 22.74 1.26 -39.56
C PHE A 337 23.47 1.33 -40.90
N ILE A 338 24.00 0.21 -41.41
CA ILE A 338 24.58 0.16 -42.77
C ILE A 338 23.51 0.45 -43.83
N ARG A 339 22.26 -0.02 -43.62
CA ARG A 339 21.13 0.32 -44.52
C ARG A 339 20.82 1.82 -44.53
N GLY A 340 21.09 2.50 -43.41
CA GLY A 340 20.97 3.96 -43.25
C GLY A 340 22.13 4.77 -43.84
N LYS A 341 23.02 4.17 -44.64
CA LYS A 341 24.21 4.79 -45.25
C LYS A 341 25.28 5.23 -44.24
N VAL A 342 25.35 4.60 -43.07
CA VAL A 342 26.49 4.77 -42.13
C VAL A 342 27.62 3.85 -42.56
N ASP A 343 28.84 4.38 -42.67
CA ASP A 343 30.03 3.56 -42.98
C ASP A 343 30.22 2.48 -41.92
N ALA A 344 30.45 1.23 -42.35
CA ALA A 344 30.58 0.08 -41.45
C ALA A 344 31.69 0.27 -40.40
N ASP A 345 32.76 0.99 -40.75
CA ASP A 345 33.89 1.30 -39.86
C ASP A 345 33.56 2.35 -38.79
N LYS A 346 32.51 3.15 -39.00
CA LYS A 346 32.04 4.18 -38.05
C LYS A 346 31.01 3.64 -37.05
N VAL A 347 30.47 2.43 -37.27
CA VAL A 347 29.53 1.80 -36.34
C VAL A 347 30.25 1.08 -35.20
N VAL A 348 31.49 0.63 -35.44
CA VAL A 348 32.30 -0.14 -34.48
C VAL A 348 33.20 0.78 -33.63
N LYS A 349 33.53 1.98 -34.14
CA LYS A 349 34.23 3.04 -33.41
C LYS A 349 33.25 3.84 -32.56
#